data_AF-A0A1F3UUV2-F1
#
_entry.id   AF-A0A1F3UUV2-F1
#
_cell.length_a   1.000
_cell.length_b   1.000
_cell.length_c   1.000
_cell.angle_alpha   90.00
_cell.angle_beta   90.00
_cell.angle_gamma   90.00
#
_symmetry.space_group_name_H-M   'P 1'
#
loop_
_entity.id
_entity.type
_entity.pdbx_description
1 polymer ?
#
loop_
_entity_poly.entity_id
_entity_poly.type
_entity_poly.pdbx_seq_one_letter_code
_entity_poly.pdbx_strand_id
1 'polypeptide(L)'
;MTPSEYKSFKALNNPKENLRDHMNDLELIFTMLGEASTTKITRGKNAQGFVENKDAAGKGGKIAGDARRKLEIESGEHVISGENYLSKPEKRKRLAKK
;
A
#
# COMPACT_ATOMS: atom_id res chain seq x y z
N MET A 1 -2.42 -1.03 -10.41
CA MET A 1 -1.95 -2.36 -9.99
C MET A 1 -3.01 -2.98 -9.09
N THR A 2 -3.52 -4.14 -9.45
CA THR A 2 -4.41 -4.96 -8.63
C THR A 2 -3.60 -5.70 -7.54
N PRO A 3 -4.24 -6.22 -6.48
CA PRO A 3 -3.52 -7.00 -5.46
C PRO A 3 -2.78 -8.22 -6.04
N SER A 4 -3.35 -8.88 -7.05
CA SER A 4 -2.73 -10.02 -7.73
C SER A 4 -1.48 -9.60 -8.51
N GLU A 5 -1.57 -8.52 -9.29
CA GLU A 5 -0.41 -7.95 -9.99
C GLU A 5 0.70 -7.55 -9.02
N TYR A 6 0.33 -7.03 -7.85
CA TYR A 6 1.31 -6.62 -6.84
C TYR A 6 2.02 -7.82 -6.19
N LYS A 7 1.29 -8.90 -5.91
CA LYS A 7 1.89 -10.16 -5.46
C LYS A 7 2.88 -10.68 -6.50
N SER A 8 2.50 -10.72 -7.78
CA SER A 8 3.40 -11.13 -8.86
C SER A 8 4.63 -10.23 -8.98
N PHE A 9 4.47 -8.90 -8.87
CA PHE A 9 5.57 -7.94 -8.90
C PHE A 9 6.59 -8.17 -7.75
N LYS A 10 6.11 -8.57 -6.57
CA LYS A 10 6.96 -8.95 -5.43
C LYS A 10 7.40 -10.42 -5.44
N ALA A 11 7.15 -11.16 -6.52
CA ALA A 11 7.45 -12.58 -6.65
C ALA A 11 6.82 -13.47 -5.54
N LEU A 12 5.64 -13.07 -5.05
CA LEU A 12 4.86 -13.82 -4.05
C LEU A 12 3.94 -14.81 -4.77
N ASN A 13 4.49 -15.98 -5.07
CA ASN A 13 3.80 -17.01 -5.85
C ASN A 13 2.98 -17.97 -4.99
N ASN A 14 3.23 -18.04 -3.68
CA ASN A 14 2.48 -18.91 -2.78
C ASN A 14 1.22 -18.18 -2.26
N PRO A 15 0.02 -18.78 -2.34
CA PRO A 15 -1.19 -18.18 -1.77
C PRO A 15 -1.08 -17.81 -0.28
N LYS A 16 -0.22 -18.51 0.47
CA LYS A 16 0.02 -18.28 1.90
C LYS A 16 0.88 -17.04 2.18
N GLU A 17 1.55 -16.48 1.17
CA GLU A 17 2.37 -15.28 1.31
C GLU A 17 1.46 -14.04 1.29
N ASN A 18 1.35 -13.38 2.45
CA ASN A 18 0.59 -12.16 2.59
C ASN A 18 1.38 -10.98 2.05
N LEU A 19 0.77 -10.20 1.15
CA LEU A 19 1.44 -9.07 0.54
C LEU A 19 1.95 -8.04 1.57
N ARG A 20 1.16 -7.78 2.61
CA ARG A 20 1.48 -6.81 3.66
C ARG A 20 2.76 -7.15 4.43
N ASP A 21 3.02 -8.45 4.65
CA ASP A 21 4.22 -8.92 5.33
C ASP A 21 5.48 -8.73 4.48
N HIS A 22 5.32 -8.39 3.19
CA HIS A 22 6.39 -8.18 2.21
C HIS A 22 6.43 -6.75 1.67
N MET A 23 5.72 -5.82 2.32
CA MET A 23 5.79 -4.38 2.02
C MET A 23 6.88 -3.70 2.83
N ASN A 24 7.53 -2.70 2.23
CA ASN A 24 8.44 -1.77 2.90
C ASN A 24 7.65 -0.68 3.66
N ASP A 25 8.37 0.14 4.44
CA ASP A 25 7.76 1.17 5.28
C ASP A 25 6.90 2.17 4.48
N LEU A 26 7.37 2.61 3.31
CA LEU A 26 6.61 3.56 2.48
C LEU A 26 5.37 2.90 1.88
N GLU A 27 5.48 1.67 1.38
CA GLU A 27 4.35 0.88 0.86
C GLU A 27 3.25 0.72 1.94
N LEU A 28 3.64 0.45 3.20
CA LEU A 28 2.73 0.37 4.33
C LEU A 28 2.11 1.74 4.68
N ILE A 29 2.90 2.81 4.72
CA ILE A 29 2.44 4.17 5.06
C ILE A 29 1.39 4.64 4.04
N PHE A 30 1.62 4.47 2.74
CA PHE A 30 0.66 4.88 1.73
C PHE A 30 -0.61 4.01 1.73
N THR A 31 -0.48 2.72 2.04
CA THR A 31 -1.63 1.84 2.24
C THR A 31 -2.49 2.33 3.42
N MET A 32 -1.86 2.62 4.56
CA MET A 32 -2.53 3.16 5.75
C MET A 32 -3.15 4.54 5.49
N LEU A 33 -2.49 5.40 4.70
CA LEU A 33 -3.04 6.69 4.32
C LEU A 33 -4.35 6.53 3.53
N GLY A 34 -4.40 5.55 2.62
CA GLY A 34 -5.61 5.22 1.87
C GLY A 34 -6.74 4.70 2.75
N GLU A 35 -6.43 3.80 3.69
CA GLU A 35 -7.35 3.25 4.68
C GLU A 35 -7.93 4.36 5.59
N ALA A 36 -7.04 5.21 6.13
CA ALA A 36 -7.41 6.31 7.02
C ALA A 36 -8.25 7.37 6.28
N SER A 37 -7.86 7.72 5.05
CA SER A 37 -8.60 8.68 4.21
C SER A 37 -9.98 8.15 3.86
N THR A 38 -10.09 6.89 3.45
CA THR A 38 -11.38 6.22 3.18
C THR A 38 -12.27 6.28 4.41
N THR A 39 -11.74 5.88 5.58
CA THR A 39 -12.48 5.86 6.84
C THR A 39 -12.97 7.25 7.23
N LYS A 40 -12.12 8.28 7.07
CA LYS A 40 -12.49 9.66 7.38
C LYS A 40 -13.60 10.17 6.46
N ILE A 41 -13.53 9.86 5.17
CA ILE A 41 -14.55 10.25 4.18
C ILE A 41 -15.87 9.51 4.45
N THR A 42 -15.83 8.19 4.65
CA THR A 42 -17.01 7.38 4.98
C THR A 42 -17.73 7.95 6.21
N ARG A 43 -16.99 8.21 7.30
CA ARG A 43 -17.58 8.77 8.53
C ARG A 43 -18.10 10.20 8.32
N GLY A 44 -17.33 11.05 7.64
CA GLY A 44 -17.70 12.45 7.42
C GLY A 44 -18.92 12.63 6.53
N LYS A 45 -19.14 11.72 5.58
CA LYS A 45 -20.32 11.71 4.71
C LYS A 45 -21.45 10.82 5.21
N ASN A 46 -21.24 10.13 6.33
CA ASN A 46 -22.13 9.08 6.83
C ASN A 46 -22.48 8.05 5.74
N ALA A 47 -21.50 7.63 4.93
CA ALA A 47 -21.72 6.81 3.74
C ALA A 47 -22.35 5.45 4.09
N GLN A 48 -23.51 5.16 3.53
CA GLN A 48 -24.29 3.94 3.76
C GLN A 48 -24.29 2.99 2.57
N GLY A 49 -24.35 1.69 2.87
CA GLY A 49 -24.45 0.66 1.84
C GLY A 49 -23.22 0.59 0.92
N PHE A 50 -23.32 -0.25 -0.12
CA PHE A 50 -22.16 -0.56 -0.96
C PHE A 50 -21.72 0.60 -1.86
N VAL A 51 -22.68 1.29 -2.51
CA VAL A 51 -22.39 2.31 -3.54
C VAL A 51 -21.62 3.49 -2.94
N GLU A 52 -22.06 4.01 -1.80
CA GLU A 52 -21.43 5.16 -1.17
C GLU A 52 -20.06 4.80 -0.56
N ASN A 53 -19.94 3.61 0.01
CA ASN A 53 -18.65 3.14 0.52
C ASN A 53 -17.64 2.86 -0.60
N LYS A 54 -18.10 2.43 -1.78
CA LYS A 54 -17.25 2.28 -2.96
C LYS A 54 -16.71 3.64 -3.44
N ASP A 55 -17.56 4.68 -3.46
CA ASP A 55 -17.12 6.04 -3.79
C ASP A 55 -16.13 6.59 -2.74
N ALA A 56 -16.39 6.39 -1.45
CA ALA A 56 -15.49 6.79 -0.38
C ALA A 56 -14.12 6.10 -0.48
N ALA A 57 -14.10 4.79 -0.78
CA ALA A 57 -12.88 4.03 -1.01
C ALA A 57 -12.10 4.54 -2.24
N GLY A 58 -12.80 4.86 -3.33
CA GLY A 58 -12.18 5.46 -4.52
C GLY A 58 -11.50 6.80 -4.20
N LYS A 59 -12.16 7.64 -3.39
CA LYS A 59 -11.60 8.94 -2.96
C LYS A 59 -10.42 8.78 -2.01
N GLY A 60 -10.50 7.88 -1.03
CA GLY A 60 -9.39 7.60 -0.12
C GLY A 60 -8.18 7.03 -0.86
N GLY A 61 -8.39 6.10 -1.80
CA GLY A 61 -7.33 5.58 -2.67
C GLY A 61 -6.70 6.66 -3.55
N LYS A 62 -7.50 7.60 -4.09
CA LYS A 62 -6.99 8.73 -4.85
C LYS A 62 -6.07 9.62 -4.01
N ILE A 63 -6.47 9.98 -2.79
CA ILE A 63 -5.65 10.80 -1.88
C ILE A 63 -4.28 10.15 -1.62
N ALA A 64 -4.26 8.86 -1.29
CA ALA A 64 -3.00 8.14 -1.07
C ALA A 64 -2.16 8.05 -2.35
N GLY A 65 -2.79 7.80 -3.50
CA GLY A 65 -2.13 7.74 -4.79
C GLY A 65 -1.51 9.08 -5.22
N ASP A 66 -2.21 10.19 -4.98
CA ASP A 66 -1.74 11.54 -5.26
C ASP A 66 -0.53 11.88 -4.37
N ALA A 67 -0.62 11.59 -3.07
CA ALA A 67 0.47 11.78 -2.12
C ALA A 67 1.71 10.93 -2.47
N ARG A 68 1.50 9.67 -2.87
CA ARG A 68 2.57 8.76 -3.34
C ARG A 68 3.30 9.37 -4.52
N ARG A 69 2.55 9.76 -5.56
CA ARG A 69 3.15 10.34 -6.78
C ARG A 69 3.92 11.62 -6.46
N LYS A 70 3.40 12.47 -5.58
CA LYS A 70 4.11 13.68 -5.16
C LYS A 70 5.43 13.33 -4.47
N LEU A 71 5.45 12.36 -3.56
CA LEU A 71 6.70 11.92 -2.93
C LEU A 71 7.69 11.40 -3.97
N GLU A 72 7.26 10.54 -4.90
CA GLU A 72 8.13 9.95 -5.94
C GLU A 72 8.73 11.02 -6.86
N ILE A 73 7.98 12.09 -7.17
CA ILE A 73 8.48 13.21 -7.96
C ILE A 73 9.57 13.99 -7.21
N GLU A 74 9.34 14.28 -5.92
CA GLU A 74 10.28 15.08 -5.12
C GLU A 74 11.52 14.27 -4.70
N SER A 75 11.39 12.97 -4.45
CA SER A 75 12.50 12.10 -4.05
C SER A 75 13.30 11.55 -5.23
N GLY A 76 12.69 11.45 -6.41
CA GLY A 76 13.27 10.76 -7.57
C GLY A 76 13.28 9.23 -7.45
N GLU A 77 12.65 8.66 -6.41
CA GLU A 77 12.63 7.23 -6.12
C GLU A 77 11.20 6.68 -6.11
N HIS A 78 11.03 5.45 -6.59
CA HIS A 78 9.74 4.75 -6.51
C HIS A 78 9.45 4.28 -5.08
N VAL A 79 8.20 4.47 -4.64
CA VAL A 79 7.71 3.97 -3.35
C VAL A 79 7.58 2.46 -3.37
N ILE A 80 7.08 1.90 -4.50
CA ILE A 80 6.92 0.47 -4.67
C ILE A 80 8.25 -0.18 -5.08
N SER A 81 8.52 -1.36 -4.54
CA SER A 81 9.74 -2.12 -4.83
C SER A 81 9.43 -3.60 -5.02
N GLY A 82 10.21 -4.26 -5.88
CA GLY A 82 10.17 -5.72 -6.04
C GLY A 82 10.78 -6.47 -4.84
N GLU A 83 11.29 -5.77 -3.83
CA GLU A 83 11.84 -6.39 -2.63
C GLU A 83 10.73 -7.12 -1.84
N ASN A 84 11.10 -8.29 -1.30
CA ASN A 84 10.26 -9.13 -0.45
C ASN A 84 11.10 -9.75 0.68
N TYR A 85 10.50 -10.42 1.65
CA TYR A 85 11.22 -11.07 2.77
C TYR A 85 11.23 -12.61 2.74
N LEU A 86 11.13 -13.23 1.56
CA LEU A 86 11.13 -14.70 1.42
C LEU A 86 12.48 -15.34 1.79
N SER A 87 13.58 -14.75 1.31
CA SER A 87 14.93 -15.33 1.48
C SER A 87 15.61 -14.94 2.80
N LYS A 88 15.31 -13.74 3.31
CA LYS A 88 15.82 -13.24 4.58
C LYS A 88 14.68 -12.54 5.32
N PRO A 89 14.42 -12.88 6.59
CA PRO A 89 13.39 -12.21 7.37
C PRO A 89 13.69 -10.71 7.44
N GLU A 90 12.64 -9.91 7.45
CA GLU A 90 12.69 -8.44 7.43
C GLU A 90 13.73 -7.88 8.41
N LYS A 91 13.73 -8.37 9.65
CA LYS A 91 14.66 -7.97 10.71
C LYS A 91 16.13 -8.09 10.27
N ARG A 92 16.50 -9.16 9.57
CA ARG A 92 17.87 -9.37 9.06
C ARG A 92 18.20 -8.46 7.88
N LYS A 93 17.24 -8.16 7.00
CA LYS A 93 17.45 -7.23 5.89
C LYS A 93 17.63 -5.79 6.39
N ARG A 94 16.85 -5.35 7.38
CA ARG A 94 16.96 -4.00 7.97
C ARG A 94 18.28 -3.79 8.69
N LEU A 95 18.80 -4.81 9.37
CA LEU A 95 20.11 -4.75 10.04
C LEU A 95 21.28 -4.63 9.05
N ALA A 96 21.17 -5.19 7.85
CA ALA A 96 22.22 -5.13 6.82
C ALA A 96 22.23 -3.81 6.02
N LYS A 97 21.20 -2.97 6.17
CA LYS A 97 21.09 -1.63 5.53
C LYS A 97 21.56 -0.48 6.44
N LYS A 98 21.97 -0.78 7.69
CA LYS A 98 22.64 0.16 8.61
C LYS A 98 24.15 0.07 8.43
#